data_AF-A0A444TWF2-F1
#
_entry.id   AF-A0A444TWF2-F1
#
_cell.length_a   1.000
_cell.length_b   1.000
_cell.length_c   1.000
_cell.angle_alpha   90.00
_cell.angle_beta   90.00
_cell.angle_gamma   90.00
#
_symmetry.space_group_name_H-M   'P 1'
#
loop_
_entity.id
_entity.type
_entity.pdbx_description
1 polymer ?
#
loop_
_entity_poly.entity_id
_entity_poly.type
_entity_poly.pdbx_seq_one_letter_code
_entity_poly.pdbx_strand_id
1 'polypeptide(L)'
;MELDQQFSFMRTPLLYGGLAVSLVLGTLTLAVLVGGARFVYCRWLLLEMLFHALAAGGYLASVGVYLQFTLKMNATEICLRRARLYARNGMTWMNCDVSGTDGAVTAFRVLLVVFYFASVVLVARQYRVASRLKG
;
A
#
# COMPACT_ATOMS: atom_id res chain seq x y z
N MET A 1 -29.32 5.31 -11.99
CA MET A 1 -28.90 4.38 -10.92
C MET A 1 -27.87 3.35 -11.39
N GLU A 2 -27.75 3.03 -12.68
CA GLU A 2 -26.67 2.15 -13.20
C GLU A 2 -25.24 2.71 -13.06
N LEU A 3 -25.09 4.03 -13.11
CA LEU A 3 -23.77 4.68 -13.09
C LEU A 3 -23.04 4.55 -11.74
N ASP A 4 -23.77 4.44 -10.63
CA ASP A 4 -23.20 4.18 -9.29
C ASP A 4 -22.79 2.71 -9.12
N GLN A 5 -23.54 1.78 -9.71
CA GLN A 5 -23.19 0.37 -9.65
C GLN A 5 -21.93 0.05 -10.47
N GLN A 6 -21.80 0.57 -11.70
CA GLN A 6 -20.57 0.38 -12.48
C GLN A 6 -19.33 0.96 -11.79
N PHE A 7 -19.46 2.10 -11.10
CA PHE A 7 -18.36 2.68 -10.33
C PHE A 7 -17.93 1.82 -9.14
N SER A 8 -18.88 1.17 -8.47
CA SER A 8 -18.59 0.27 -7.35
C SER A 8 -17.88 -1.00 -7.81
N PHE A 9 -18.30 -1.59 -8.94
CA PHE A 9 -17.66 -2.78 -9.51
C PHE A 9 -16.23 -2.55 -10.01
N MET A 10 -15.89 -1.35 -10.46
CA MET A 10 -14.51 -1.03 -10.87
C MET A 10 -13.56 -0.84 -9.67
N ARG A 11 -14.08 -0.45 -8.49
CA ARG A 11 -13.27 -0.20 -7.29
C ARG A 11 -13.16 -1.41 -6.35
N THR A 12 -14.11 -2.34 -6.40
CA THR A 12 -14.09 -3.56 -5.57
C THR A 12 -12.82 -4.39 -5.71
N PRO A 13 -12.30 -4.75 -6.90
CA PRO A 13 -11.10 -5.59 -6.97
C PRO A 13 -9.86 -4.90 -6.39
N LEU A 14 -9.76 -3.58 -6.53
CA LEU A 14 -8.61 -2.80 -6.06
C LEU A 14 -8.61 -2.62 -4.55
N LEU A 15 -9.78 -2.38 -3.96
CA LEU A 15 -9.95 -2.21 -2.52
C LEU A 15 -9.79 -3.54 -1.78
N TYR A 16 -10.53 -4.59 -2.17
CA TYR A 16 -10.48 -5.88 -1.49
C TYR A 16 -9.16 -6.60 -1.72
N GLY A 17 -8.59 -6.52 -2.93
CA GLY A 17 -7.27 -7.07 -3.22
C GLY A 17 -6.17 -6.38 -2.41
N GLY A 18 -6.21 -5.05 -2.34
CA GLY A 18 -5.25 -4.26 -1.56
C GLY A 18 -5.30 -4.57 -0.06
N LEU A 19 -6.50 -4.66 0.51
CA LEU A 19 -6.71 -5.00 1.92
C LEU A 19 -6.23 -6.42 2.23
N ALA A 20 -6.63 -7.40 1.43
CA ALA A 20 -6.25 -8.80 1.64
C ALA A 20 -4.73 -8.99 1.54
N VAL A 21 -4.08 -8.41 0.52
CA VAL A 21 -2.62 -8.45 0.35
C VAL A 21 -1.92 -7.77 1.53
N SER A 22 -2.45 -6.64 2.01
CA SER A 22 -1.84 -5.93 3.14
C SER A 22 -1.93 -6.71 4.44
N LEU A 23 -3.07 -7.37 4.69
CA LEU A 23 -3.26 -8.25 5.84
C LEU A 23 -2.33 -9.45 5.79
N VAL A 24 -2.24 -10.14 4.65
CA VAL A 24 -1.36 -11.31 4.47
C VAL A 24 0.11 -10.93 4.64
N LEU A 25 0.53 -9.82 4.04
CA LEU A 25 1.90 -9.34 4.22
C LEU A 25 2.17 -8.94 5.66
N GLY A 26 1.21 -8.28 6.33
CA GLY A 26 1.32 -7.91 7.74
C GLY A 26 1.45 -9.12 8.67
N THR A 27 0.65 -10.16 8.48
CA THR A 27 0.74 -11.39 9.26
C THR A 27 2.04 -12.14 9.02
N LEU A 28 2.50 -12.23 7.77
CA LEU A 28 3.81 -12.79 7.43
C LEU A 28 4.94 -11.99 8.08
N THR A 29 4.87 -10.66 8.06
CA THR A 29 5.86 -9.76 8.67
C THR A 29 5.99 -10.05 10.16
N LEU A 30 4.86 -10.14 10.88
CA LEU A 30 4.83 -10.48 12.30
C LEU A 30 5.40 -11.88 12.58
N ALA A 31 5.04 -12.87 11.76
CA ALA A 31 5.54 -14.23 11.91
C ALA A 31 7.06 -14.31 11.74
N VAL A 32 7.61 -13.59 10.75
CA VAL A 32 9.05 -13.51 10.51
C VAL A 32 9.76 -12.82 11.68
N LEU A 33 9.21 -11.70 12.18
CA LEU A 33 9.77 -10.94 13.30
C LEU A 33 9.84 -11.81 14.58
N VAL A 34 8.76 -12.52 14.89
CA VAL A 34 8.69 -13.44 16.04
C VAL A 34 9.67 -14.61 15.85
N GLY A 35 9.80 -15.12 14.62
CA GLY A 35 10.78 -16.14 14.25
C GLY A 35 12.22 -15.68 14.48
N GLY A 36 12.57 -14.46 14.03
CA GLY A 36 13.91 -13.88 14.18
C GLY A 36 14.26 -13.56 15.64
N ALA A 37 13.29 -13.13 16.44
CA ALA A 37 13.46 -12.94 17.87
C ALA A 37 13.72 -14.26 18.61
N ARG A 38 13.15 -15.38 18.14
CA ARG A 38 13.31 -16.71 18.74
C ARG A 38 14.57 -17.44 18.24
N PHE A 39 14.98 -17.20 16.99
CA PHE A 39 16.08 -17.90 16.34
C PHE A 39 17.05 -16.91 15.68
N VAL A 40 18.11 -16.53 16.42
CA VAL A 40 19.14 -15.59 15.96
C VAL A 40 20.17 -16.28 15.04
N TYR A 41 19.70 -16.84 13.92
CA TYR A 41 20.58 -17.36 12.87
C TYR A 41 20.84 -16.26 11.82
N CYS A 42 22.10 -16.02 11.47
CA CYS A 42 22.47 -15.03 10.44
C CYS A 42 21.75 -15.24 9.10
N ARG A 43 21.43 -16.50 8.74
CA ARG A 43 20.68 -16.83 7.51
C ARG A 43 19.21 -16.40 7.59
N TRP A 44 18.60 -16.41 8.78
CA TRP A 44 17.22 -15.99 9.00
C TRP A 44 17.06 -14.48 8.83
N LEU A 45 17.99 -13.69 9.40
CA LEU A 45 17.99 -12.24 9.24
C LEU A 45 18.13 -11.78 7.77
N LEU A 46 18.87 -12.52 6.95
CA LEU A 46 18.97 -12.23 5.51
C LEU A 46 17.64 -12.46 4.79
N LEU A 47 16.93 -13.53 5.15
CA LEU A 47 15.61 -13.84 4.59
C LEU A 47 14.57 -12.80 5.01
N GLU A 48 14.63 -12.35 6.27
CA GLU A 48 13.81 -11.27 6.81
C GLU A 48 14.07 -9.92 6.11
N MET A 49 15.34 -9.57 5.90
CA MET A 49 15.71 -8.36 5.16
C MET A 49 15.21 -8.40 3.71
N LEU A 50 15.37 -9.54 3.02
CA LEU A 50 14.87 -9.72 1.66
C LEU A 50 13.33 -9.61 1.60
N PHE A 51 12.64 -10.23 2.56
CA PHE A 51 11.18 -10.17 2.64
C PHE A 51 10.67 -8.74 2.83
N HIS A 52 11.26 -7.97 3.75
CA HIS A 52 10.88 -6.57 3.95
C HIS A 52 11.19 -5.69 2.74
N ALA A 53 12.32 -5.92 2.05
CA ALA A 53 12.67 -5.18 0.84
C ALA A 53 11.68 -5.46 -0.30
N LEU A 54 11.31 -6.73 -0.51
CA LEU A 54 10.30 -7.13 -1.49
C LEU A 54 8.91 -6.54 -1.16
N ALA A 55 8.51 -6.59 0.11
CA ALA A 55 7.25 -6.00 0.57
C ALA A 55 7.23 -4.48 0.31
N ALA A 56 8.28 -3.75 0.71
CA ALA A 56 8.39 -2.32 0.50
C ALA A 56 8.34 -1.96 -1.00
N GLY A 57 9.10 -2.68 -1.84
CA GLY A 57 9.08 -2.50 -3.30
C GLY A 57 7.70 -2.78 -3.90
N GLY A 58 7.01 -3.82 -3.43
CA GLY A 58 5.64 -4.14 -3.83
C GLY A 58 4.65 -3.03 -3.48
N TYR A 59 4.73 -2.47 -2.26
CA TYR A 59 3.88 -1.34 -1.87
C TYR A 59 4.17 -0.09 -2.70
N LEU A 60 5.45 0.25 -2.93
CA LEU A 60 5.85 1.37 -3.79
C LEU A 60 5.33 1.23 -5.21
N ALA A 61 5.52 0.06 -5.84
CA ALA A 61 5.00 -0.22 -7.17
C ALA A 61 3.47 -0.11 -7.21
N SER A 62 2.79 -0.63 -6.17
CA SER A 62 1.33 -0.54 -6.08
C SER A 62 0.83 0.90 -5.97
N VAL A 63 1.55 1.78 -5.27
CA VAL A 63 1.23 3.22 -5.18
C VAL A 63 1.48 3.91 -6.53
N GLY A 64 2.58 3.57 -7.21
CA GLY A 64 2.90 4.13 -8.53
C GLY A 64 1.85 3.77 -9.59
N VAL A 65 1.46 2.50 -9.66
CA VAL A 65 0.40 2.03 -10.56
C VAL A 65 -0.94 2.67 -10.21
N TYR A 66 -1.24 2.80 -8.92
CA TYR A 66 -2.45 3.47 -8.45
C TYR A 66 -2.51 4.94 -8.86
N LEU A 67 -1.40 5.67 -8.71
CA LEU A 67 -1.30 7.08 -9.10
C LEU A 67 -1.44 7.22 -10.63
N GLN A 68 -0.80 6.34 -11.41
CA GLN A 68 -0.95 6.29 -12.87
C GLN A 68 -2.41 6.04 -13.30
N PHE A 69 -3.10 5.10 -12.65
CA PHE A 69 -4.51 4.82 -12.93
C PHE A 69 -5.42 6.00 -12.53
N THR A 70 -5.16 6.60 -11.37
CA THR A 70 -5.93 7.75 -10.88
C THR A 70 -5.77 8.94 -11.81
N LEU A 71 -4.54 9.25 -12.26
CA LEU A 71 -4.27 10.30 -13.24
C LEU A 71 -4.95 10.03 -14.59
N LYS A 72 -4.91 8.78 -15.08
CA LYS A 72 -5.60 8.39 -16.33
C LYS A 72 -7.12 8.51 -16.20
N MET A 73 -7.69 8.06 -15.09
CA MET A 73 -9.13 8.12 -14.84
C MET A 73 -9.63 9.57 -14.65
N ASN A 74 -8.85 10.42 -13.97
CA ASN A 74 -9.16 11.84 -13.79
C ASN A 74 -9.21 12.61 -15.13
N ALA A 75 -8.44 12.18 -16.13
CA ALA A 75 -8.45 12.76 -17.48
C ALA A 75 -9.61 12.28 -18.38
N THR A 76 -10.45 11.33 -17.93
CA THR A 76 -11.47 10.72 -18.78
C THR A 76 -12.77 11.52 -18.80
N GLU A 77 -13.36 11.70 -19.98
CA GLU A 77 -14.59 12.49 -20.22
C GLU A 77 -15.79 12.09 -19.35
N ILE A 78 -15.84 10.85 -18.85
CA ILE A 78 -16.91 10.34 -17.99
C ILE A 78 -16.98 11.12 -16.66
N CYS A 79 -15.83 11.46 -16.07
CA CYS A 79 -15.81 12.21 -14.81
C CYS A 79 -16.26 13.66 -15.04
N LEU A 80 -15.71 14.31 -16.08
CA LEU A 80 -16.07 15.67 -16.48
C LEU A 80 -17.56 15.82 -16.81
N ARG A 81 -18.19 14.78 -17.36
CA ARG A 81 -19.62 14.75 -17.66
C ARG A 81 -20.47 14.62 -16.40
N ARG A 82 -19.99 13.86 -15.39
CA ARG A 82 -20.64 13.72 -14.08
C ARG A 82 -20.53 14.99 -13.25
N ALA A 83 -19.35 15.59 -13.16
CA ALA A 83 -19.12 16.86 -12.49
C ALA A 83 -19.98 17.98 -13.09
N ARG A 84 -20.08 18.07 -14.43
CA ARG A 84 -20.97 19.03 -15.10
C ARG A 84 -22.46 18.77 -14.82
N LEU A 85 -22.90 17.52 -14.79
CA LEU A 85 -24.29 17.16 -14.47
C LEU A 85 -24.67 17.55 -13.03
N TYR A 86 -23.80 17.29 -12.06
CA TYR A 86 -24.05 17.64 -10.64
C TYR A 86 -23.86 19.13 -10.36
N ALA A 87 -22.91 19.80 -11.04
CA ALA A 87 -22.74 21.25 -10.96
C ALA A 87 -23.96 22.01 -11.50
N ARG A 88 -24.63 21.47 -12.51
CA ARG A 88 -25.89 22.03 -13.03
C ARG A 88 -27.05 21.95 -12.02
N ASN A 89 -26.96 21.02 -11.06
CA ASN A 89 -27.89 20.88 -9.94
C ASN A 89 -27.42 21.60 -8.67
N GLY A 90 -26.42 22.49 -8.76
CA GLY A 90 -25.94 23.31 -7.65
C GLY A 90 -24.99 22.60 -6.67
N MET A 91 -24.61 21.35 -6.94
CA MET A 91 -23.65 20.60 -6.11
C MET A 91 -22.23 20.77 -6.66
N THR A 92 -21.45 21.66 -6.04
CA THR A 92 -20.06 21.97 -6.43
C THR A 92 -19.00 21.12 -5.73
N TRP A 93 -19.40 20.30 -4.75
CA TRP A 93 -18.50 19.51 -3.91
C TRP A 93 -17.89 18.28 -4.62
N MET A 94 -18.45 17.90 -5.77
CA MET A 94 -18.07 16.70 -6.52
C MET A 94 -16.99 17.04 -7.56
N ASN A 95 -15.76 17.30 -7.10
CA ASN A 95 -14.63 17.46 -8.01
C ASN A 95 -14.19 16.11 -8.55
N CYS A 96 -13.72 16.08 -9.80
CA CYS A 96 -13.10 14.90 -10.41
C CYS A 96 -11.79 14.45 -9.75
N ASP A 97 -11.45 15.07 -8.63
CA ASP A 97 -10.29 14.74 -7.84
C ASP A 97 -10.43 13.41 -7.10
N VAL A 98 -9.27 12.95 -6.65
CA VAL A 98 -9.07 11.70 -5.90
C VAL A 98 -10.07 11.61 -4.74
N SER A 99 -10.84 10.52 -4.67
CA SER A 99 -11.85 10.34 -3.61
C SER A 99 -11.19 10.27 -2.23
N GLY A 100 -11.87 10.66 -1.15
CA GLY A 100 -11.28 10.59 0.20
C GLY A 100 -10.76 9.18 0.56
N THR A 101 -11.45 8.15 0.11
CA THR A 101 -11.03 6.73 0.25
C THR A 101 -9.73 6.44 -0.50
N ASP A 102 -9.58 7.01 -1.68
CA ASP A 102 -8.42 6.85 -2.56
C ASP A 102 -7.16 7.50 -1.94
N GLY A 103 -7.35 8.66 -1.30
CA GLY A 103 -6.33 9.34 -0.48
C GLY A 103 -5.94 8.53 0.76
N ALA A 104 -6.91 7.99 1.51
CA ALA A 104 -6.66 7.19 2.71
C ALA A 104 -5.89 5.89 2.40
N VAL A 105 -6.24 5.20 1.30
CA VAL A 105 -5.51 4.01 0.84
C VAL A 105 -4.06 4.36 0.49
N THR A 106 -3.84 5.49 -0.16
CA THR A 106 -2.49 5.96 -0.51
C THR A 106 -1.68 6.28 0.74
N ALA A 107 -2.25 7.02 1.69
CA ALA A 107 -1.59 7.36 2.95
C ALA A 107 -1.22 6.10 3.77
N PHE A 108 -2.13 5.13 3.84
CA PHE A 108 -1.88 3.86 4.52
C PHE A 108 -0.71 3.10 3.88
N ARG A 109 -0.64 3.04 2.54
CA ARG A 109 0.47 2.41 1.83
C ARG A 109 1.81 3.10 2.09
N VAL A 110 1.82 4.43 2.12
CA VAL A 110 3.02 5.20 2.48
C VAL A 110 3.47 4.88 3.91
N LEU A 111 2.53 4.83 4.85
CA LEU A 111 2.83 4.46 6.24
C LEU A 111 3.44 3.06 6.34
N LEU A 112 2.89 2.08 5.59
CA LEU A 112 3.45 0.73 5.53
C LEU A 112 4.89 0.73 5.00
N VAL A 113 5.20 1.48 3.93
CA VAL A 113 6.57 1.60 3.41
C VAL A 113 7.54 2.11 4.48
N VAL A 114 7.13 3.12 5.26
CA VAL A 114 7.94 3.65 6.37
C VAL A 114 8.19 2.56 7.43
N PHE A 115 7.16 1.81 7.83
CA PHE A 115 7.32 0.72 8.79
C PHE A 115 8.22 -0.40 8.28
N TYR A 116 8.08 -0.83 7.03
CA TYR A 116 8.98 -1.83 6.45
C TYR A 116 10.43 -1.35 6.41
N PHE A 117 10.65 -0.07 6.06
CA PHE A 117 11.98 0.51 6.09
C PHE A 117 12.58 0.52 7.50
N ALA A 118 11.78 0.90 8.51
CA ALA A 118 12.20 0.83 9.91
C ALA A 118 12.56 -0.60 10.33
N SER A 119 11.77 -1.61 9.93
CA SER A 119 12.07 -3.02 10.20
C SER A 119 13.41 -3.45 9.60
N VAL A 120 13.71 -3.08 8.34
CA VAL A 120 15.02 -3.36 7.71
C VAL A 120 16.16 -2.76 8.51
N VAL A 121 16.02 -1.52 9.01
CA VAL A 121 17.04 -0.86 9.82
C VAL A 121 17.26 -1.59 11.15
N LEU A 122 16.18 -2.05 11.80
CA LEU A 122 16.26 -2.81 13.05
C LEU A 122 16.96 -4.16 12.85
N VAL A 123 16.59 -4.89 11.80
CA VAL A 123 17.23 -6.17 11.41
C VAL A 123 18.71 -5.97 11.11
N ALA A 124 19.07 -4.92 10.36
CA ALA A 124 20.46 -4.60 10.06
C ALA A 124 21.27 -4.28 11.33
N ARG A 125 20.67 -3.57 12.30
CA ARG A 125 21.31 -3.34 13.61
C ARG A 125 21.51 -4.63 14.39
N GLN A 126 20.49 -5.50 14.46
CA GLN A 126 20.62 -6.80 15.13
C GLN A 126 21.72 -7.66 14.49
N TYR A 127 21.80 -7.69 13.16
CA TYR A 127 22.88 -8.38 12.44
C TYR A 127 24.27 -7.84 12.81
N ARG A 128 24.43 -6.51 12.83
CA ARG A 128 25.69 -5.85 13.23
C ARG A 128 26.09 -6.19 14.67
N VAL A 129 25.14 -6.30 15.59
CA VAL A 129 25.41 -6.70 16.98
C VAL A 129 25.79 -8.17 17.06
N ALA A 130 25.03 -9.06 16.41
CA ALA A 130 25.28 -10.50 16.41
C ALA A 130 26.63 -10.86 15.76
N SER A 131 27.04 -10.14 14.71
CA SER A 131 28.35 -10.32 14.07
C SER A 131 29.51 -9.85 14.94
N ARG A 132 29.34 -8.76 15.73
CA ARG A 132 30.34 -8.31 16.71
C ARG A 132 30.50 -9.25 17.90
N LEU A 133 29.47 -9.99 18.29
CA LEU A 133 29.54 -10.97 19.38
C LEU A 133 30.19 -12.30 18.97
N LYS A 134 30.36 -12.54 17.66
CA LYS A 134 30.98 -13.75 17.10
C LYS A 134 32.43 -13.55 16.64
N GLY A 135 32.95 -12.33 16.67
CA GLY A 135 34.35 -12.00 16.38
C GLY A 135 35.09 -11.65 17.66
#